data_AF-A0A920GA29-F1
#
_entry.id   AF-A0A920GA29-F1
#
_cell.length_a   1.000
_cell.length_b   1.000
_cell.length_c   1.000
_cell.angle_alpha   90.00
_cell.angle_beta   90.00
_cell.angle_gamma   90.00
#
_symmetry.space_group_name_H-M   'P 1'
#
loop_
_entity.id
_entity.type
_entity.pdbx_description
1 polymer ?
#
loop_
_entity_poly.entity_id
_entity_poly.type
_entity_poly.pdbx_seq_one_letter_code
_entity_poly.pdbx_strand_id
1 'polypeptide(L)' 'MVDGDFTVKRYRKSGETVLLYPENKNMRPIKIVQGSESYVWGKVMWSFNNIG' A
#
# COMPACT_ATOMS: atom_id res chain seq x y z
N MET A 1 -6.74 -2.96 1.51
CA MET A 1 -7.70 -2.59 0.46
C MET A 1 -7.83 -1.09 0.45
N VAL A 2 -7.88 -0.48 -0.74
CA VAL A 2 -8.11 0.96 -0.93
C VAL A 2 -9.08 1.09 -2.08
N ASP A 3 -10.21 1.76 -1.87
CA ASP A 3 -11.24 2.08 -2.88
C ASP A 3 -11.64 0.85 -3.74
N GLY A 4 -11.85 -0.30 -3.11
CA GLY A 4 -12.21 -1.55 -3.81
C GLY A 4 -11.01 -2.47 -4.12
N ASP A 5 -9.80 -1.93 -4.22
CA ASP A 5 -8.64 -2.68 -4.70
C ASP A 5 -7.78 -3.26 -3.57
N PHE A 6 -7.49 -4.55 -3.67
CA PHE A 6 -6.51 -5.19 -2.79
C PHE A 6 -5.08 -4.88 -3.27
N THR A 7 -4.25 -4.29 -2.40
CA THR A 7 -2.91 -3.85 -2.77
C THR A 7 -1.91 -4.06 -1.65
N VAL A 8 -0.67 -4.39 -2.02
CA VAL A 8 0.49 -4.40 -1.13
C VAL A 8 1.41 -3.25 -1.55
N LYS A 9 1.72 -2.38 -0.59
CA LYS A 9 2.55 -1.17 -0.74
C LYS A 9 3.28 -0.89 0.55
N ARG A 10 4.39 -0.14 0.48
CA ARG A 10 5.05 0.37 1.68
C ARG A 10 4.21 1.49 2.30
N TYR A 11 3.75 1.25 3.52
CA TYR A 11 3.02 2.24 4.29
C TYR A 11 3.98 3.32 4.81
N ARG A 12 3.65 4.60 4.57
CA ARG A 12 4.34 5.76 5.16
C ARG A 12 3.31 6.74 5.71
N LYS A 13 3.48 7.16 6.96
CA LYS A 13 2.65 8.18 7.62
C LYS A 13 3.53 9.33 8.09
N SER A 14 3.13 10.55 7.77
CA SER A 14 3.78 11.78 8.23
C SER A 14 2.67 12.76 8.65
N GLY A 15 2.54 12.97 9.97
CA GLY A 15 1.40 13.68 10.53
C GLY A 15 0.07 13.01 10.15
N GLU A 16 -0.80 13.77 9.52
CA GLU A 16 -2.11 13.31 9.02
C GLU A 16 -2.04 12.73 7.61
N THR A 17 -0.91 12.89 6.92
CA THR A 17 -0.76 12.36 5.56
C THR A 17 -0.33 10.90 5.59
N VAL A 18 -1.08 10.05 4.88
CA VAL A 18 -0.74 8.65 4.63
C VAL A 18 -0.48 8.45 3.14
N LEU A 19 0.65 7.82 2.83
CA LEU A 19 1.08 7.46 1.48
C LEU A 19 1.39 5.96 1.40
N LEU A 20 0.90 5.32 0.35
CA LEU A 20 1.22 3.95 0.00
C LEU A 20 2.21 3.96 -1.16
N TYR A 21 3.49 3.76 -0.84
CA TYR A 21 4.58 3.80 -1.80
C TYR A 21 4.76 2.46 -2.51
N PRO A 22 4.89 2.44 -3.84
CA PRO A 22 5.32 1.26 -4.58
C PRO A 22 6.83 1.07 -4.46
N GLU A 23 7.29 -0.17 -4.61
CA GLU A 23 8.71 -0.52 -4.79
C GLU A 23 9.13 -0.54 -6.27
N ASN A 24 8.22 -0.18 -7.17
CA ASN A 24 8.47 -0.04 -8.60
C ASN A 24 8.51 1.45 -8.98
N LYS A 25 9.65 1.91 -9.53
CA LYS A 25 9.89 3.31 -9.90
C LYS A 25 8.92 3.85 -10.95
N ASN A 26 8.32 2.98 -11.75
CA ASN A 26 7.37 3.37 -12.80
C ASN A 26 5.94 3.58 -12.26
N MET A 27 5.70 3.28 -10.98
CA MET A 27 4.39 3.45 -10.35
C MET A 27 4.39 4.69 -9.46
N ARG A 28 3.27 5.43 -9.50
CA ARG A 28 3.07 6.58 -8.62
C ARG A 28 2.60 6.13 -7.23
N PRO A 29 3.00 6.80 -6.14
CA PRO A 29 2.44 6.59 -4.81
C PRO A 29 0.93 6.87 -4.78
N ILE A 30 0.21 6.12 -3.95
CA ILE A 30 -1.21 6.38 -3.69
C ILE A 30 -1.30 7.21 -2.40
N LYS A 31 -1.92 8.39 -2.48
CA LYS A 31 -2.22 9.23 -1.31
C LYS A 31 -3.60 8.87 -0.80
N ILE A 32 -3.70 8.52 0.48
CA ILE A 32 -5.00 8.38 1.13
C ILE A 32 -5.51 9.77 1.44
N VAL A 33 -6.70 10.11 0.93
CA VAL A 33 -7.32 11.41 1.10
C VAL A 33 -8.62 11.28 1.89
N GLN A 34 -9.14 12.41 2.35
CA GLN A 34 -10.44 12.44 3.01
C GLN A 34 -11.51 11.90 2.06
N GLY A 35 -12.26 10.89 2.51
CA GLY A 35 -13.27 10.19 1.71
C GLY A 35 -12.79 8.90 1.05
N SER A 36 -11.49 8.58 1.08
CA SER A 36 -11.00 7.27 0.65
C SER A 36 -11.52 6.16 1.57
N GLU A 37 -12.01 5.07 0.99
CA GLU A 37 -12.33 3.86 1.74
C GLU A 37 -11.06 3.01 1.84
N SER A 38 -10.48 2.89 3.04
CA SER A 38 -9.22 2.16 3.19
C SER A 38 -9.19 1.30 4.45
N TYR A 39 -8.69 0.08 4.27
CA TYR A 39 -8.57 -0.91 5.33
C TYR A 39 -7.18 -1.57 5.26
N VAL A 40 -6.48 -1.60 6.39
CA VAL A 40 -5.23 -2.35 6.55
C VAL A 40 -5.58 -3.78 6.98
N TRP A 41 -5.28 -4.75 6.12
CA TRP A 41 -5.60 -6.15 6.36
C TRP A 41 -4.55 -6.86 7.22
N GLY A 42 -3.31 -6.38 7.18
CA GLY A 42 -2.22 -6.97 7.96
C GLY A 42 -0.86 -6.44 7.52
N LYS A 43 0.18 -6.92 8.19
CA LYS A 43 1.58 -6.61 7.86
C LYS A 43 2.20 -7.77 7.10
N VAL A 44 2.84 -7.47 5.98
CA VAL A 44 3.63 -8.46 5.24
C VAL A 44 4.88 -8.78 6.03
N MET A 45 5.12 -10.07 6.27
CA MET A 45 6.29 -10.57 6.99
C MET A 45 7.28 -11.28 6.08
N TRP A 46 6.76 -12.08 5.13
CA TRP A 46 7.56 -12.92 4.25
C TRP A 46 6.99 -12.93 2.84
N SER A 47 7.84 -13.22 1.86
CA SER A 47 7.45 -13.50 0.49
C SER A 47 8.13 -14.81 0.08
N PHE A 48 7.34 -15.76 -0.40
CA PHE A 48 7.83 -17.03 -0.92
C PHE A 48 7.68 -17.02 -2.42
N ASN A 49 8.76 -17.27 -3.14
CA ASN A 49 8.76 -17.40 -4.59
C ASN A 49 9.31 -18.78 -4.93
N ASN A 50 8.49 -19.60 -5.59
CA ASN A 50 8.94 -20.87 -6.12
C ASN A 50 9.43 -20.66 -7.55
N ILE A 51 10.75 -20.73 -7.70
CA ILE A 51 11.44 -20.63 -8.99
C ILE A 51 11.84 -22.07 -9.32
N GLY A 52 11.02 -22.73 -10.15
CA GLY A 52 11.28 -24.09 -10.63
C GLY A 52 12.52 -24.20 -11.50
#